data_AF-A0AAW2HYQ8-F1
#
_entry.id   AF-A0AAW2HYQ8-F1
#
_cell.length_a   1.000
_cell.length_b   1.000
_cell.length_c   1.000
_cell.angle_alpha   90.00
_cell.angle_beta   90.00
_cell.angle_gamma   90.00
#
_symmetry.space_group_name_H-M   'P 1'
#
loop_
_entity.id
_entity.type
_entity.pdbx_description
1 polymer ?
#
loop_
_entity_poly.entity_id
_entity_poly.type
_entity_poly.pdbx_seq_one_letter_code
_entity_poly.pdbx_strand_id
1 'polypeptide(L)'
;MRSSVSVILSTPAPETNMSHPDYEQTSHDHCSLLVLIKHIGEELKQKAFNRVFDKISKHNKIKIQDSSGITREIWARYIKEYPVENNDWGDFQTHRRLLGLITVGKCSTQIELNELCRVHESLKVKYVSTLFDSQCILFGLTANKCPVNSNVENPTPFTTPSNFKTRGLFYPDFESATNLESHIHDFLSSLFWVLESKRQERCRERIDKLSLLLAPFEKKDFVGLDLESRTNRKRCVGRMTKHLGDLSLQVGLPSEALGFYHSATDILRAVNDWLWLGAALEGLCSASALVLYPHLCRTYTLQRNSSLQDGSPSKSRSNSITTNSLPNGIVSSAEIVKTVTNNLPPSDIPKYYREAILHYSKV
;
A
#
# COMPACT_ATOMS: atom_id res chain seq x y z
N MET A 1 14.25 -35.21 39.44
CA MET A 1 13.18 -35.57 38.48
C MET A 1 11.82 -35.29 39.11
N ARG A 2 11.16 -34.22 38.65
CA ARG A 2 9.75 -33.81 38.82
C ARG A 2 9.71 -32.37 38.30
N SER A 3 8.84 -31.91 37.42
CA SER A 3 8.10 -32.51 36.31
C SER A 3 7.76 -31.31 35.44
N SER A 4 8.21 -31.31 34.19
CA SER A 4 8.03 -30.23 33.22
C SER A 4 6.61 -30.28 32.63
N VAL A 5 5.58 -29.95 33.42
CA VAL A 5 4.18 -29.94 32.95
C VAL A 5 3.36 -28.83 33.62
N SER A 6 3.81 -27.59 33.53
CA SER A 6 2.98 -26.43 33.94
C SER A 6 3.06 -25.23 32.99
N VAL A 7 3.73 -25.36 31.84
CA VAL A 7 3.90 -24.29 30.84
C VAL A 7 2.91 -24.47 29.66
N ILE A 8 1.70 -24.98 29.92
CA ILE A 8 0.68 -25.18 28.86
C ILE A 8 -0.68 -24.53 29.19
N LEU A 9 -0.86 -23.91 30.36
CA LEU A 9 -2.14 -23.27 30.73
C LEU A 9 -2.02 -21.86 31.32
N SER A 10 -0.99 -21.11 30.93
CA SER A 10 -1.04 -19.65 31.01
C SER A 10 -1.31 -19.13 29.61
N THR A 11 -2.54 -18.65 29.37
CA THR A 11 -2.86 -17.76 28.26
C THR A 11 -1.73 -16.73 28.13
N PRO A 12 -1.09 -16.54 26.97
CA PRO A 12 -0.14 -15.46 26.83
C PRO A 12 -0.88 -14.17 27.15
N ALA A 13 -0.27 -13.31 27.97
CA ALA A 13 -0.77 -11.95 28.17
C ALA A 13 -1.04 -11.32 26.79
N PRO A 14 -2.17 -10.63 26.57
CA PRO A 14 -2.47 -9.97 25.31
C PRO A 14 -1.62 -8.70 25.20
N GLU A 15 -0.30 -8.85 25.09
CA GLU A 15 0.65 -7.74 24.96
C GLU A 15 1.77 -8.08 23.97
N THR A 16 1.43 -8.65 22.82
CA THR A 16 2.33 -8.61 21.66
C THR A 16 1.71 -7.73 20.60
N ASN A 17 1.94 -6.42 20.71
CA ASN A 17 1.79 -5.45 19.61
C ASN A 17 2.84 -5.70 18.49
N MET A 18 3.23 -6.96 18.28
CA MET A 18 4.10 -7.38 17.20
C MET A 18 3.21 -7.68 16.00
N SER A 19 3.44 -6.98 14.88
CA SER A 19 2.76 -7.33 13.63
C SER A 19 3.07 -8.77 13.27
N HIS A 20 2.06 -9.54 12.86
CA HIS A 20 2.30 -10.86 12.29
C HIS A 20 3.24 -10.76 11.08
N PRO A 21 4.20 -11.70 10.91
CA PRO A 21 5.09 -11.69 9.76
C PRO A 21 4.29 -11.77 8.44
N ASP A 22 4.45 -10.76 7.58
CA ASP A 22 3.94 -10.78 6.19
C ASP A 22 5.01 -11.40 5.29
N TYR A 23 4.94 -12.72 5.10
CA TYR A 23 5.85 -13.45 4.21
C TYR A 23 5.59 -13.16 2.72
N GLU A 24 4.50 -12.46 2.38
CA GLU A 24 4.21 -12.07 1.01
C GLU A 24 4.80 -10.70 0.65
N GLN A 25 5.39 -9.99 1.61
CA GLN A 25 5.98 -8.67 1.40
C GLN A 25 7.16 -8.73 0.43
N THR A 26 7.23 -7.78 -0.49
CA THR A 26 8.30 -7.66 -1.49
C THR A 26 8.92 -6.26 -1.49
N SER A 27 10.07 -6.12 -2.15
CA SER A 27 10.73 -4.81 -2.36
C SER A 27 9.83 -3.76 -3.01
N HIS A 28 8.88 -4.19 -3.86
CA HIS A 28 7.92 -3.31 -4.55
C HIS A 28 6.84 -2.73 -3.63
N ASP A 29 6.61 -3.36 -2.49
CA ASP A 29 5.64 -2.83 -1.54
C ASP A 29 6.16 -1.51 -0.94
N HIS A 30 7.48 -1.37 -0.79
CA HIS A 30 8.12 -0.14 -0.28
C HIS A 30 7.83 1.10 -1.13
N CYS A 31 7.53 0.95 -2.43
CA CYS A 31 7.18 2.06 -3.30
C CYS A 31 5.67 2.17 -3.59
N SER A 32 4.84 1.37 -2.92
CA SER A 32 3.42 1.28 -3.22
C SER A 32 2.54 2.03 -2.20
N LEU A 33 1.45 2.60 -2.69
CA LEU A 33 0.34 3.12 -1.88
C LEU A 33 -0.56 1.95 -1.46
N LEU A 34 -0.77 1.75 -0.16
CA LEU A 34 -1.60 0.66 0.33
C LEU A 34 -3.08 1.05 0.34
N VAL A 35 -3.91 0.26 -0.35
CA VAL A 35 -5.35 0.48 -0.48
C VAL A 35 -6.12 -0.79 -0.09
N LEU A 36 -7.09 -0.64 0.81
CA LEU A 36 -8.00 -1.70 1.24
C LEU A 36 -9.23 -1.69 0.35
N ILE A 37 -9.51 -2.81 -0.31
CA ILE A 37 -10.76 -3.02 -1.04
C ILE A 37 -11.64 -3.97 -0.23
N LYS A 38 -12.72 -3.46 0.36
CA LYS A 38 -13.59 -4.25 1.25
C LYS A 38 -14.94 -4.54 0.62
N HIS A 39 -15.33 -5.81 0.66
CA HIS A 39 -16.68 -6.24 0.32
C HIS A 39 -17.66 -5.80 1.43
N ILE A 40 -18.79 -5.18 1.06
CA ILE A 40 -19.85 -4.76 1.98
C ILE A 40 -21.24 -5.18 1.46
N GLY A 41 -22.13 -5.53 2.38
CA GLY A 41 -23.47 -6.03 2.08
C GLY A 41 -23.55 -7.50 1.71
N GLU A 42 -24.77 -7.96 1.48
CA GLU A 42 -25.08 -9.39 1.24
C GLU A 42 -25.40 -9.70 -0.23
N GLU A 43 -25.93 -8.71 -0.97
CA GLU A 43 -26.37 -8.87 -2.36
C GLU A 43 -25.23 -9.15 -3.35
N LEU A 44 -24.03 -8.65 -3.07
CA LEU A 44 -22.88 -8.87 -3.93
C LEU A 44 -22.23 -10.22 -3.61
N LYS A 45 -22.38 -11.20 -4.50
CA LYS A 45 -21.75 -12.51 -4.30
C LYS A 45 -20.22 -12.39 -4.31
N GLN A 46 -19.54 -13.22 -3.51
CA GLN A 46 -18.07 -13.23 -3.40
C GLN A 46 -17.34 -13.38 -4.75
N LYS A 47 -17.88 -14.19 -5.67
CA LYS A 47 -17.33 -14.36 -7.03
C LYS A 47 -17.38 -13.07 -7.84
N ALA A 48 -18.43 -12.28 -7.69
CA ALA A 48 -18.56 -10.98 -8.36
C ALA A 48 -17.62 -9.96 -7.72
N PHE A 49 -17.53 -9.92 -6.39
CA PHE A 49 -16.55 -9.09 -5.69
C PHE A 49 -15.11 -9.38 -6.13
N ASN A 50 -14.72 -10.65 -6.25
CA ASN A 50 -13.39 -11.02 -6.73
C ASN A 50 -13.11 -10.50 -8.15
N ARG A 51 -14.10 -10.53 -9.06
CA ARG A 51 -13.96 -9.94 -10.40
C ARG A 51 -13.75 -8.43 -10.35
N VAL A 52 -14.45 -7.74 -9.46
CA VAL A 52 -14.29 -6.29 -9.24
C VAL A 52 -12.90 -5.99 -8.70
N PHE A 53 -12.48 -6.73 -7.67
CA PHE A 53 -11.14 -6.64 -7.09
C PHE A 53 -10.08 -6.81 -8.18
N ASP A 54 -10.16 -7.88 -8.97
CA ASP A 54 -9.21 -8.16 -10.05
C ASP A 54 -9.18 -7.05 -11.11
N LYS A 55 -10.34 -6.45 -11.43
CA LYS A 55 -10.42 -5.32 -12.37
C LYS A 55 -9.77 -4.05 -11.81
N ILE A 56 -9.98 -3.74 -10.53
CA ILE A 56 -9.32 -2.62 -9.87
C ILE A 56 -7.81 -2.88 -9.77
N SER A 57 -7.40 -4.08 -9.38
CA SER A 57 -5.99 -4.46 -9.21
C SER A 57 -5.17 -4.48 -10.50
N LYS A 58 -5.81 -4.54 -11.68
CA LYS A 58 -5.13 -4.31 -12.97
C LYS A 58 -4.63 -2.87 -13.12
N HIS A 59 -5.26 -1.92 -12.45
CA HIS A 59 -4.94 -0.50 -12.50
C HIS A 59 -4.12 -0.12 -11.27
N ASN A 60 -2.99 -0.80 -11.09
CA ASN A 60 -2.10 -0.61 -9.94
C ASN A 60 -0.94 0.35 -10.21
N LYS A 61 -0.91 1.00 -11.37
CA LYS A 61 0.12 1.97 -11.75
C LYS A 61 -0.51 3.16 -12.45
N ILE A 62 -0.13 4.36 -12.04
CA ILE A 62 -0.51 5.61 -12.71
C ILE A 62 0.71 6.48 -12.99
N LYS A 63 0.57 7.42 -13.92
CA LYS A 63 1.60 8.40 -14.25
C LYS A 63 1.09 9.78 -13.87
N ILE A 64 1.82 10.48 -13.01
CA ILE A 64 1.48 11.83 -12.57
C ILE A 64 2.59 12.78 -12.97
N GLN A 65 2.24 13.93 -13.53
CA GLN A 65 3.18 15.02 -13.75
C GLN A 65 3.24 15.89 -12.50
N ASP A 66 4.43 16.05 -11.91
CA ASP A 66 4.62 16.89 -10.74
C ASP A 66 4.68 18.39 -11.10
N SER A 67 4.76 19.24 -10.08
CA SER A 67 4.85 20.71 -10.24
C SER A 67 6.09 21.18 -11.00
N SER A 68 7.12 20.34 -11.11
CA SER A 68 8.36 20.61 -11.84
C SER A 68 8.29 20.09 -13.29
N GLY A 69 7.17 19.51 -13.69
CA GLY A 69 6.96 18.96 -15.02
C GLY A 69 7.49 17.53 -15.21
N ILE A 70 8.01 16.89 -14.15
CA ILE A 70 8.57 15.54 -14.20
C ILE A 70 7.43 14.53 -14.06
N THR A 71 7.41 13.52 -14.93
CA THR A 71 6.45 12.41 -14.83
C THR A 71 6.97 11.37 -13.83
N ARG A 72 6.17 11.09 -12.81
CA ARG A 72 6.42 10.05 -11.80
C ARG A 72 5.47 8.87 -12.00
N GLU A 73 5.99 7.66 -11.87
CA GLU A 73 5.17 6.45 -11.83
C GLU A 73 4.81 6.11 -10.38
N ILE A 74 3.51 6.05 -10.09
CA ILE A 74 3.00 5.77 -8.75
C ILE A 74 2.33 4.41 -8.75
N TRP A 75 2.69 3.59 -7.78
CA TRP A 75 2.20 2.22 -7.64
C TRP A 75 1.21 2.10 -6.49
N ALA A 76 0.25 1.19 -6.63
CA ALA A 76 -0.72 0.85 -5.59
C ALA A 76 -0.70 -0.65 -5.29
N ARG A 77 -0.74 -1.00 -4.00
CA ARG A 77 -0.96 -2.38 -3.52
C ARG A 77 -2.39 -2.47 -3.01
N TYR A 78 -3.16 -3.41 -3.56
CA TYR A 78 -4.53 -3.65 -3.13
C TYR A 78 -4.61 -4.91 -2.27
N ILE A 79 -5.31 -4.80 -1.14
CA ILE A 79 -5.56 -5.91 -0.21
C ILE A 79 -7.04 -6.00 0.16
N LYS A 80 -7.51 -7.19 0.56
CA LYS A 80 -8.93 -7.44 0.92
C LYS A 80 -9.18 -7.36 2.42
N GLU A 81 -8.13 -7.57 3.21
CA GLU A 81 -8.18 -7.61 4.67
C GLU A 81 -6.93 -6.94 5.22
N TYR A 82 -7.12 -6.18 6.29
CA TYR A 82 -6.06 -5.42 6.91
C TYR A 82 -6.34 -5.21 8.40
N PRO A 83 -5.55 -5.82 9.30
CA PRO A 83 -5.60 -5.53 10.73
C PRO A 83 -5.33 -4.05 10.97
N VAL A 84 -6.14 -3.40 11.81
CA VAL A 84 -6.00 -1.94 12.04
C VAL A 84 -4.73 -1.61 12.84
N GLU A 85 -4.31 -2.56 13.68
CA GLU A 85 -3.11 -2.49 14.52
C GLU A 85 -1.83 -2.37 13.67
N ASN A 86 -1.86 -2.85 12.42
CA ASN A 86 -0.74 -2.70 11.50
C ASN A 86 -0.46 -1.23 11.14
N ASN A 87 -1.43 -0.32 11.30
CA ASN A 87 -1.19 1.11 11.09
C ASN A 87 -0.20 1.71 12.10
N ASP A 88 -0.08 1.13 13.29
CA ASP A 88 0.85 1.61 14.33
C ASP A 88 2.31 1.44 13.88
N TRP A 89 2.59 0.54 12.94
CA TRP A 89 3.91 0.34 12.34
C TRP A 89 4.27 1.41 11.30
N GLY A 90 3.33 2.30 10.95
CA GLY A 90 3.46 3.22 9.85
C GLY A 90 4.57 4.27 9.98
N ASP A 91 4.96 4.62 11.20
CA ASP A 91 6.10 5.51 11.46
C ASP A 91 7.41 4.82 11.08
N PHE A 92 7.51 3.52 11.43
CA PHE A 92 8.67 2.69 11.20
C PHE A 92 8.75 2.19 9.75
N GLN A 93 7.62 1.86 9.12
CA GLN A 93 7.51 1.32 7.77
C GLN A 93 6.29 1.96 7.07
N THR A 94 6.50 3.04 6.32
CA THR A 94 5.39 3.83 5.76
C THR A 94 4.54 3.07 4.75
N HIS A 95 5.12 2.09 4.05
CA HIS A 95 4.41 1.22 3.11
C HIS A 95 3.40 0.29 3.78
N ARG A 96 3.44 0.15 5.10
CA ARG A 96 2.41 -0.54 5.86
C ARG A 96 1.21 0.37 6.16
N ARG A 97 1.32 1.70 6.08
CA ARG A 97 0.18 2.59 6.36
C ARG A 97 -0.92 2.40 5.34
N LEU A 98 -2.13 2.12 5.81
CA LEU A 98 -3.30 2.10 4.95
C LEU A 98 -3.70 3.54 4.57
N LEU A 99 -3.53 3.89 3.30
CA LEU A 99 -3.77 5.25 2.79
C LEU A 99 -5.14 5.41 2.14
N GLY A 100 -5.69 4.35 1.56
CA GLY A 100 -6.95 4.39 0.82
C GLY A 100 -7.93 3.28 1.20
N LEU A 101 -9.23 3.58 1.11
CA LEU A 101 -10.33 2.65 1.34
C LEU A 101 -11.29 2.68 0.16
N ILE A 102 -11.51 1.52 -0.46
CA ILE A 102 -12.56 1.32 -1.45
C ILE A 102 -13.50 0.26 -0.90
N THR A 103 -14.78 0.60 -0.71
CA THR A 103 -15.78 -0.42 -0.42
C THR A 103 -16.55 -0.78 -1.69
N VAL A 104 -16.91 -2.04 -1.83
CA VAL A 104 -17.67 -2.52 -2.98
C VAL A 104 -18.91 -3.26 -2.48
N GLY A 105 -20.09 -2.79 -2.87
CA GLY A 105 -21.36 -3.41 -2.52
C GLY A 105 -22.32 -3.44 -3.69
N LYS A 106 -23.45 -4.10 -3.49
CA LYS A 106 -24.59 -4.09 -4.41
C LYS A 106 -25.85 -3.84 -3.59
N CYS A 107 -26.78 -3.06 -4.11
CA CYS A 107 -28.08 -2.86 -3.50
C CYS A 107 -29.18 -2.80 -4.56
N SER A 108 -30.38 -3.20 -4.16
CA SER A 108 -31.61 -3.16 -4.93
C SER A 108 -32.71 -2.37 -4.21
N THR A 109 -32.51 -2.03 -2.93
CA THR A 109 -33.49 -1.29 -2.12
C THR A 109 -32.87 -0.10 -1.39
N GLN A 110 -33.66 0.93 -1.09
CA GLN A 110 -33.18 2.13 -0.39
C GLN A 110 -32.66 1.77 1.02
N ILE A 111 -33.24 0.74 1.65
CA ILE A 111 -32.82 0.23 2.95
C ILE A 111 -31.39 -0.33 2.85
N GLU A 112 -31.12 -1.18 1.85
CA GLU A 112 -29.77 -1.69 1.60
C GLU A 112 -28.79 -0.57 1.27
N LEU A 113 -29.17 0.42 0.45
CA LEU A 113 -28.31 1.57 0.16
C LEU A 113 -27.92 2.31 1.45
N ASN A 114 -28.90 2.58 2.32
CA ASN A 114 -28.65 3.25 3.60
C ASN A 114 -27.68 2.45 4.48
N GLU A 115 -27.85 1.13 4.51
CA GLU A 115 -26.99 0.24 5.28
C GLU A 115 -25.56 0.19 4.72
N LEU A 116 -25.40 0.09 3.39
CA LEU A 116 -24.09 0.13 2.74
C LEU A 116 -23.35 1.45 3.01
N CYS A 117 -24.05 2.58 2.92
CA CYS A 117 -23.51 3.88 3.27
C CYS A 117 -23.08 3.95 4.75
N ARG A 118 -23.88 3.40 5.67
CA ARG A 118 -23.56 3.33 7.10
C ARG A 118 -22.33 2.48 7.38
N VAL A 119 -22.25 1.28 6.77
CA VAL A 119 -21.11 0.36 6.91
C VAL A 119 -19.84 0.99 6.34
N HIS A 120 -19.92 1.67 5.19
CA HIS A 120 -18.78 2.40 4.62
C HIS A 120 -18.22 3.43 5.61
N GLU A 121 -19.07 4.32 6.14
CA GLU A 121 -18.62 5.37 7.07
C GLU A 121 -18.08 4.77 8.38
N SER A 122 -18.64 3.65 8.85
CA SER A 122 -18.09 2.93 10.01
C SER A 122 -16.69 2.36 9.74
N LEU A 123 -16.46 1.77 8.57
CA LEU A 123 -15.12 1.28 8.17
C LEU A 123 -14.13 2.44 8.01
N LYS A 124 -14.57 3.56 7.45
CA LYS A 124 -13.74 4.77 7.32
C LYS A 124 -13.26 5.26 8.69
N VAL A 125 -14.16 5.34 9.67
CA VAL A 125 -13.81 5.72 11.05
C VAL A 125 -12.75 4.79 11.65
N LYS A 126 -12.82 3.48 11.37
CA LYS A 126 -11.83 2.50 11.85
C LYS A 126 -10.39 2.83 11.41
N TYR A 127 -10.20 3.42 10.23
CA TYR A 127 -8.87 3.69 9.65
C TYR A 127 -8.54 5.20 9.56
N VAL A 128 -9.32 6.06 10.21
CA VAL A 128 -9.25 7.53 10.06
C VAL A 128 -7.88 8.13 10.39
N SER A 129 -7.06 7.46 11.21
CA SER A 129 -5.74 7.95 11.61
C SER A 129 -4.71 7.99 10.46
N THR A 130 -4.87 7.15 9.44
CA THR A 130 -3.93 7.05 8.31
C THR A 130 -4.57 7.29 6.95
N LEU A 131 -5.89 7.18 6.86
CA LEU A 131 -6.64 7.25 5.62
C LEU A 131 -6.64 8.66 5.03
N PHE A 132 -6.23 8.79 3.76
CA PHE A 132 -6.25 10.06 3.04
C PHE A 132 -7.53 10.24 2.23
N ASP A 133 -8.04 9.17 1.63
CA ASP A 133 -9.26 9.21 0.82
C ASP A 133 -10.04 7.90 0.92
N SER A 134 -11.36 7.97 0.68
CA SER A 134 -12.25 6.81 0.63
C SER A 134 -13.27 6.93 -0.49
N GLN A 135 -13.61 5.78 -1.10
CA GLN A 135 -14.64 5.68 -2.12
C GLN A 135 -15.56 4.48 -1.87
N CYS A 136 -16.83 4.62 -2.25
CA CYS A 136 -17.81 3.55 -2.17
C CYS A 136 -18.34 3.22 -3.57
N ILE A 137 -18.04 2.03 -4.09
CA ILE A 137 -18.53 1.53 -5.37
C ILE A 137 -19.79 0.69 -5.09
N LEU A 138 -20.90 1.10 -5.70
CA LEU A 138 -22.21 0.49 -5.49
C LEU A 138 -22.81 0.05 -6.81
N PHE A 139 -23.09 -1.26 -6.92
CA PHE A 139 -23.76 -1.86 -8.06
C PHE A 139 -25.27 -1.98 -7.84
N GLY A 140 -26.04 -2.10 -8.94
CA GLY A 140 -27.50 -2.25 -8.91
C GLY A 140 -28.26 -0.93 -9.04
N LEU A 141 -27.55 0.19 -9.17
CA LEU A 141 -28.12 1.54 -9.25
C LEU A 141 -27.60 2.26 -10.49
N THR A 142 -28.48 2.95 -11.22
CA THR A 142 -28.05 3.92 -12.24
C THR A 142 -28.12 5.33 -11.69
N ALA A 143 -27.27 6.23 -12.17
CA ALA A 143 -27.30 7.64 -11.79
C ALA A 143 -28.74 8.18 -11.89
N ASN A 144 -29.38 8.38 -10.74
CA ASN A 144 -30.75 8.86 -10.55
C ASN A 144 -31.91 7.98 -11.02
N LYS A 145 -31.74 6.68 -11.30
CA LYS A 145 -32.90 5.80 -11.53
C LYS A 145 -32.77 4.46 -10.82
N CYS A 146 -33.93 4.08 -10.33
CA CYS A 146 -34.34 2.91 -9.55
C CYS A 146 -33.75 1.57 -10.01
N PRO A 147 -33.99 0.46 -9.27
CA PRO A 147 -33.37 -0.80 -9.62
C PRO A 147 -33.76 -1.12 -11.07
N VAL A 148 -32.80 -1.61 -11.86
CA VAL A 148 -32.94 -1.87 -13.31
C VAL A 148 -34.19 -2.71 -13.67
N ASN A 149 -34.84 -3.34 -12.68
CA ASN A 149 -36.00 -4.21 -12.82
C ASN A 149 -37.33 -3.67 -12.22
N SER A 150 -37.43 -2.40 -11.81
CA SER A 150 -38.72 -1.88 -11.31
C SER A 150 -39.59 -1.37 -12.46
N ASN A 151 -40.67 -2.08 -12.81
CA ASN A 151 -41.75 -1.65 -13.72
C ASN A 151 -42.59 -0.48 -13.13
N VAL A 152 -41.96 0.48 -12.48
CA VAL A 152 -42.63 1.56 -11.75
C VAL A 152 -42.58 2.82 -12.61
N GLU A 153 -43.76 3.32 -13.01
CA GLU A 153 -43.93 4.47 -13.92
C GLU A 153 -43.32 5.78 -13.39
N ASN A 154 -43.11 5.91 -12.07
CA ASN A 154 -42.49 7.08 -11.43
C ASN A 154 -41.67 6.65 -10.21
N PRO A 155 -40.42 6.19 -10.39
CA PRO A 155 -39.74 5.52 -9.30
C PRO A 155 -38.90 6.55 -8.52
N THR A 156 -39.09 6.62 -7.20
CA THR A 156 -38.43 7.63 -6.34
C THR A 156 -36.90 7.49 -6.42
N PRO A 157 -36.16 8.55 -6.74
CA PRO A 157 -34.71 8.45 -6.90
C PRO A 157 -34.07 8.00 -5.58
N PHE A 158 -33.19 7.01 -5.67
CA PHE A 158 -32.37 6.60 -4.54
C PHE A 158 -31.56 7.79 -4.06
N THR A 159 -31.68 8.09 -2.78
CA THR A 159 -30.98 9.24 -2.17
C THR A 159 -30.02 8.71 -1.13
N THR A 160 -28.74 9.09 -1.22
CA THR A 160 -27.78 8.75 -0.18
C THR A 160 -28.14 9.45 1.13
N PRO A 161 -27.99 8.79 2.28
CA PRO A 161 -28.20 9.41 3.59
C PRO A 161 -27.39 10.71 3.77
N SER A 162 -27.93 11.68 4.52
CA SER A 162 -27.27 12.99 4.74
C SER A 162 -25.92 12.90 5.47
N ASN A 163 -25.71 11.83 6.23
CA ASN A 163 -24.46 11.50 6.92
C ASN A 163 -23.44 10.76 6.03
N PHE A 164 -23.80 10.35 4.82
CA PHE A 164 -22.86 9.79 3.85
C PHE A 164 -22.08 10.94 3.20
N LYS A 165 -20.82 11.12 3.61
CA LYS A 165 -19.95 12.22 3.14
C LYS A 165 -18.95 11.77 2.09
N THR A 166 -18.78 10.46 1.95
CA THR A 166 -17.88 9.84 0.97
C THR A 166 -18.42 9.97 -0.45
N ARG A 167 -17.53 10.09 -1.44
CA ARG A 167 -17.88 9.97 -2.86
C ARG A 167 -18.39 8.56 -3.18
N GLY A 168 -19.68 8.45 -3.51
CA GLY A 168 -20.31 7.23 -4.04
C GLY A 168 -20.14 7.13 -5.56
N LEU A 169 -19.73 5.97 -6.05
CA LEU A 169 -19.66 5.61 -7.46
C LEU A 169 -20.73 4.56 -7.76
N PHE A 170 -21.70 4.93 -8.59
CA PHE A 170 -22.90 4.11 -8.83
C PHE A 170 -22.88 3.50 -10.23
N TYR A 171 -23.14 2.20 -10.32
CA TYR A 171 -23.13 1.43 -11.55
C TYR A 171 -24.34 0.49 -11.62
N PRO A 172 -25.03 0.37 -12.77
CA PRO A 172 -26.09 -0.63 -12.92
C PRO A 172 -25.55 -2.04 -12.66
N ASP A 173 -24.42 -2.36 -13.27
CA ASP A 173 -23.76 -3.66 -13.16
C ASP A 173 -22.24 -3.53 -13.39
N PHE A 174 -21.53 -4.65 -13.27
CA PHE A 174 -20.09 -4.68 -13.42
C PHE A 174 -19.58 -4.38 -14.84
N GLU A 175 -20.34 -4.76 -15.88
CA GLU A 175 -19.95 -4.57 -17.29
C GLU A 175 -20.12 -3.11 -17.72
N SER A 176 -21.16 -2.45 -17.20
CA SER A 176 -21.44 -1.04 -17.41
C SER A 176 -20.42 -0.08 -16.76
N ALA A 177 -19.55 -0.57 -15.89
CA ALA A 177 -18.54 0.23 -15.18
C ALA A 177 -17.32 0.55 -16.08
N THR A 178 -17.55 1.28 -17.17
CA THR A 178 -16.54 1.64 -18.18
C THR A 178 -15.61 2.75 -17.71
N ASN A 179 -16.09 3.72 -16.93
CA ASN A 179 -15.30 4.80 -16.35
C ASN A 179 -14.58 4.43 -15.03
N LEU A 180 -14.71 3.17 -14.58
CA LEU A 180 -14.09 2.74 -13.31
C LEU A 180 -12.58 2.97 -13.31
N GLU A 181 -11.91 2.73 -14.44
CA GLU A 181 -10.48 2.98 -14.59
C GLU A 181 -10.13 4.45 -14.32
N SER A 182 -10.86 5.39 -14.92
CA SER A 182 -10.67 6.83 -14.69
C SER A 182 -10.90 7.20 -13.22
N HIS A 183 -11.93 6.62 -12.59
CA HIS A 183 -12.19 6.88 -11.17
C HIS A 183 -11.10 6.34 -10.24
N ILE A 184 -10.55 5.15 -10.54
CA ILE A 184 -9.40 4.60 -9.80
C ILE A 184 -8.15 5.46 -10.03
N HIS A 185 -7.94 5.95 -11.25
CA HIS A 185 -6.85 6.89 -11.54
C HIS A 185 -6.97 8.18 -10.71
N ASP A 186 -8.16 8.79 -10.68
CA ASP A 186 -8.42 10.01 -9.89
C ASP A 186 -8.22 9.75 -8.39
N PHE A 187 -8.67 8.60 -7.90
CA PHE A 187 -8.48 8.17 -6.52
C PHE A 187 -7.00 8.01 -6.16
N LEU A 188 -6.22 7.29 -6.97
CA LEU A 188 -4.79 7.14 -6.72
C LEU A 188 -4.06 8.49 -6.82
N SER A 189 -4.51 9.36 -7.72
CA SER A 189 -3.99 10.73 -7.83
C SER A 189 -4.27 11.55 -6.57
N SER A 190 -5.47 11.46 -5.98
CA SER A 190 -5.78 12.15 -4.71
C SER A 190 -4.88 11.67 -3.58
N LEU A 191 -4.68 10.34 -3.45
CA LEU A 191 -3.77 9.75 -2.47
C LEU A 191 -2.33 10.26 -2.65
N PHE A 192 -1.84 10.30 -3.89
CA PHE A 192 -0.51 10.81 -4.21
C PHE A 192 -0.35 12.27 -3.78
N TRP A 193 -1.28 13.16 -4.12
CA TRP A 193 -1.14 14.58 -3.82
C TRP A 193 -1.13 14.86 -2.32
N VAL A 194 -1.93 14.12 -1.53
CA VAL A 194 -1.88 14.21 -0.06
C VAL A 194 -0.54 13.69 0.48
N LEU A 195 -0.04 12.57 -0.06
CA LEU A 195 1.25 12.00 0.35
C LEU A 195 2.42 12.95 0.03
N GLU A 196 2.47 13.49 -1.19
CA GLU A 196 3.51 14.44 -1.62
C GLU A 196 3.48 15.72 -0.78
N SER A 197 2.28 16.25 -0.49
CA SER A 197 2.13 17.41 0.40
C SER A 197 2.73 17.15 1.79
N LYS A 198 2.42 15.99 2.38
CA LYS A 198 2.98 15.56 3.67
C LYS A 198 4.49 15.36 3.61
N ARG A 199 5.02 14.75 2.54
CA ARG A 199 6.47 14.59 2.34
C ARG A 199 7.17 15.95 2.31
N GLN A 200 6.64 16.90 1.55
CA GLN A 200 7.21 18.24 1.44
C GLN A 200 7.14 19.02 2.77
N GLU A 201 6.06 18.87 3.54
CA GLU A 201 5.95 19.43 4.89
C GLU A 201 7.09 18.92 5.78
N ARG A 202 7.31 17.60 5.79
CA ARG A 202 8.39 16.95 6.56
C ARG A 202 9.79 17.35 6.08
N CYS A 203 10.01 17.51 4.78
CA CYS A 203 11.30 17.99 4.25
C CYS A 203 11.68 19.39 4.73
N ARG A 204 10.69 20.25 5.02
CA ARG A 204 10.90 21.62 5.50
C ARG A 204 10.87 21.73 7.03
N GLU A 205 10.63 20.62 7.72
CA GLU A 205 10.58 20.58 9.18
C GLU A 205 11.97 20.89 9.75
N ARG A 206 12.04 21.83 10.68
CA ARG A 206 13.32 22.22 11.28
C ARG A 206 13.78 21.15 12.27
N ILE A 207 15.10 20.95 12.34
CA ILE A 207 15.74 19.89 13.16
C ILE A 207 15.32 19.97 14.64
N ASP A 208 15.16 21.18 15.18
CA ASP A 208 14.74 21.43 16.57
C ASP A 208 13.29 21.02 16.86
N LYS A 209 12.47 20.81 15.83
CA LYS A 209 11.05 20.46 15.96
C LYS A 209 10.73 19.00 15.64
N LEU A 210 11.73 18.22 15.25
CA LEU A 210 11.51 16.84 14.81
C LEU A 210 10.91 15.97 15.92
N SER A 211 9.71 15.45 15.67
CA SER A 211 9.09 14.43 16.50
C SER A 211 9.88 13.12 16.45
N LEU A 212 10.07 12.47 17.60
CA LEU A 212 10.63 11.13 17.65
C LEU A 212 9.63 10.13 17.06
N LEU A 213 9.99 9.51 15.94
CA LEU A 213 9.23 8.41 15.34
C LEU A 213 9.52 7.11 16.07
N LEU A 214 8.50 6.27 16.26
CA LEU A 214 8.57 5.06 17.09
C LEU A 214 7.94 3.86 16.38
N ALA A 215 8.54 2.68 16.50
CA ALA A 215 7.82 1.43 16.32
C ALA A 215 6.89 1.16 17.52
N PRO A 216 5.82 0.37 17.37
CA PRO A 216 4.78 0.24 18.41
C PRO A 216 5.29 -0.23 19.77
N PHE A 217 6.28 -1.12 19.77
CA PHE A 217 6.87 -1.67 20.99
C PHE A 217 7.86 -0.72 21.68
N GLU A 218 8.44 0.25 20.96
CA GLU A 218 9.43 1.20 21.51
C GLU A 218 8.82 2.21 22.47
N LYS A 219 7.48 2.40 22.49
CA LYS A 219 6.81 3.42 23.31
C LYS A 219 7.20 3.36 24.80
N LYS A 220 7.44 2.15 25.32
CA LYS A 220 7.81 1.93 26.73
C LYS A 220 9.27 2.31 27.01
N ASP A 221 10.15 2.18 26.01
CA ASP A 221 11.61 2.38 26.16
C ASP A 221 11.99 3.86 26.28
N PHE A 222 11.10 4.78 25.86
CA PHE A 222 11.34 6.22 25.88
C PHE A 222 10.68 6.96 27.04
N VAL A 223 10.02 6.25 27.96
CA VAL A 223 9.45 6.85 29.17
C VAL A 223 10.57 7.25 30.13
N GLY A 224 10.65 8.54 30.49
CA GLY A 224 11.64 9.06 31.44
C GLY A 224 13.05 9.32 30.86
N LEU A 225 13.23 9.18 29.54
CA LEU A 225 14.48 9.57 28.88
C LEU A 225 14.54 11.08 28.59
N ASP A 226 15.74 11.65 28.67
CA ASP A 226 16.01 13.02 28.23
C ASP A 226 16.01 13.11 26.70
N LEU A 227 14.84 13.45 26.14
CA LEU A 227 14.63 13.64 24.70
C LEU A 227 15.42 14.82 24.11
N GLU A 228 15.95 15.73 24.94
CA GLU A 228 16.68 16.91 24.47
C GLU A 228 18.18 16.66 24.30
N SER A 229 18.70 15.52 24.77
CA SER A 229 20.11 15.17 24.63
C SER A 229 20.59 15.18 23.17
N ARG A 230 21.89 15.51 22.97
CA ARG A 230 22.51 15.56 21.63
C ARG A 230 22.33 14.24 20.86
N THR A 231 22.43 13.11 21.55
CA THR A 231 22.24 11.78 20.96
C THR A 231 20.81 11.55 20.53
N ASN A 232 19.82 11.94 21.35
CA ASN A 232 18.40 11.79 21.02
C ASN A 232 17.99 12.71 19.86
N ARG A 233 18.49 13.96 19.82
CA ARG A 233 18.29 14.83 18.66
C ARG A 233 18.85 14.20 17.37
N LYS A 234 20.06 13.66 17.42
CA LYS A 234 20.67 12.97 16.26
C LYS A 234 19.88 11.71 15.87
N ARG A 235 19.30 10.99 16.84
CA ARG A 235 18.38 9.88 16.59
C ARG A 235 17.12 10.34 15.85
N CYS A 236 16.46 11.41 16.31
CA CYS A 236 15.29 11.97 15.63
C CYS A 236 15.62 12.36 14.19
N VAL A 237 16.78 12.98 13.93
CA VAL A 237 17.22 13.28 12.57
C VAL A 237 17.38 11.99 11.75
N GLY A 238 18.06 10.98 12.27
CA GLY A 238 18.24 9.70 11.56
C GLY A 238 16.92 9.01 11.21
N ARG A 239 15.99 8.92 12.17
CA ARG A 239 14.66 8.32 11.97
C ARG A 239 13.82 9.10 10.97
N MET A 240 13.80 10.43 11.07
CA MET A 240 13.09 11.27 10.11
C MET A 240 13.71 11.18 8.72
N THR A 241 15.04 11.15 8.61
CA THR A 241 15.74 10.98 7.32
C THR A 241 15.37 9.65 6.67
N LYS A 242 15.31 8.57 7.45
CA LYS A 242 14.80 7.27 6.98
C LYS A 242 13.36 7.37 6.48
N HIS A 243 12.48 8.00 7.26
CA HIS A 243 11.08 8.20 6.93
C HIS A 243 10.88 9.02 5.64
N LEU A 244 11.68 10.06 5.43
CA LEU A 244 11.73 10.82 4.18
C LEU A 244 12.16 9.95 3.01
N GLY A 245 13.08 9.01 3.22
CA GLY A 245 13.44 7.98 2.25
C GLY A 245 12.25 7.14 1.82
N ASP A 246 11.47 6.63 2.78
CA ASP A 246 10.28 5.83 2.50
C ASP A 246 9.22 6.63 1.74
N LEU A 247 8.91 7.84 2.20
CA LEU A 247 7.94 8.72 1.54
C LEU A 247 8.38 9.06 0.12
N SER A 248 9.66 9.37 -0.09
CA SER A 248 10.24 9.66 -1.41
C SER A 248 10.11 8.46 -2.35
N LEU A 249 10.31 7.24 -1.84
CA LEU A 249 10.15 6.03 -2.62
C LEU A 249 8.68 5.80 -3.03
N GLN A 250 7.72 6.01 -2.13
CA GLN A 250 6.28 5.87 -2.41
C GLN A 250 5.73 6.92 -3.40
N VAL A 251 6.33 8.11 -3.47
CA VAL A 251 5.96 9.15 -4.44
C VAL A 251 6.74 9.06 -5.76
N GLY A 252 7.46 7.96 -5.99
CA GLY A 252 8.16 7.72 -7.26
C GLY A 252 9.45 8.51 -7.44
N LEU A 253 10.17 8.85 -6.36
CA LEU A 253 11.46 9.53 -6.37
C LEU A 253 12.60 8.61 -5.87
N PRO A 254 12.96 7.55 -6.61
CA PRO A 254 13.95 6.57 -6.14
C PRO A 254 15.35 7.17 -5.91
N SER A 255 15.76 8.15 -6.72
CA SER A 255 17.07 8.80 -6.54
C SER A 255 17.15 9.62 -5.25
N GLU A 256 16.10 10.35 -4.89
CA GLU A 256 16.03 11.06 -3.59
C GLU A 256 15.98 10.06 -2.44
N ALA A 257 15.17 9.00 -2.57
CA ALA A 257 15.04 7.96 -1.56
C ALA A 257 16.38 7.31 -1.22
N LEU A 258 17.18 6.94 -2.23
CA LEU A 258 18.52 6.39 -2.05
C LEU A 258 19.43 7.34 -1.26
N GLY A 259 19.43 8.64 -1.59
CA GLY A 259 20.19 9.66 -0.87
C GLY A 259 19.78 9.75 0.60
N PHE A 260 18.48 9.76 0.89
CA PHE A 260 17.97 9.74 2.26
C PHE A 260 18.36 8.47 3.01
N TYR A 261 18.26 7.29 2.39
CA TYR A 261 18.61 6.04 3.05
C TYR A 261 20.10 5.95 3.40
N HIS A 262 21.00 6.38 2.52
CA HIS A 262 22.44 6.45 2.84
C HIS A 262 22.69 7.37 4.04
N SER A 263 22.15 8.60 4.00
CA SER A 263 22.29 9.58 5.09
C SER A 263 21.73 9.04 6.42
N ALA A 264 20.55 8.43 6.38
CA ALA A 264 19.94 7.81 7.56
C ALA A 264 20.81 6.68 8.12
N THR A 265 21.36 5.84 7.26
CA THR A 265 22.24 4.73 7.64
C THR A 265 23.46 5.23 8.40
N ASP A 266 24.10 6.30 7.93
CA ASP A 266 25.27 6.88 8.60
C ASP A 266 24.93 7.51 9.95
N ILE A 267 23.82 8.26 10.01
CA ILE A 267 23.37 8.93 11.24
C ILE A 267 23.00 7.89 12.30
N LEU A 268 22.18 6.89 11.94
CA LEU A 268 21.65 5.88 12.85
C LEU A 268 22.74 4.94 13.37
N ARG A 269 23.70 4.58 12.50
CA ARG A 269 24.90 3.83 12.92
C ARG A 269 25.70 4.59 13.96
N ALA A 270 25.88 5.90 13.80
CA ALA A 270 26.64 6.71 14.73
C ALA A 270 25.97 6.91 16.12
N VAL A 271 24.68 6.59 16.26
CA VAL A 271 23.95 6.65 17.54
C VAL A 271 23.50 5.26 18.04
N ASN A 272 23.98 4.19 17.40
CA ASN A 272 23.65 2.80 17.71
C ASN A 272 22.13 2.52 17.76
N ASP A 273 21.35 3.15 16.87
CA ASP A 273 19.92 2.87 16.73
C ASP A 273 19.72 1.69 15.78
N TRP A 274 19.93 0.48 16.29
CA TRP A 274 20.02 -0.74 15.47
C TRP A 274 18.71 -1.05 14.75
N LEU A 275 17.55 -0.87 15.39
CA LEU A 275 16.25 -1.14 14.79
C LEU A 275 16.05 -0.30 13.53
N TRP A 276 16.24 1.02 13.66
CA TRP A 276 16.04 1.95 12.55
C TRP A 276 17.16 1.89 11.52
N LEU A 277 18.39 1.54 11.93
CA LEU A 277 19.47 1.24 11.00
C LEU A 277 19.12 0.05 10.11
N GLY A 278 18.58 -1.03 10.69
CA GLY A 278 18.09 -2.18 9.93
C GLY A 278 17.02 -1.76 8.91
N ALA A 279 16.08 -0.92 9.31
CA ALA A 279 15.04 -0.41 8.43
C ALA A 279 15.55 0.53 7.32
N ALA A 280 16.57 1.33 7.61
CA ALA A 280 17.22 2.17 6.59
C ALA A 280 17.95 1.32 5.54
N LEU A 281 18.64 0.25 5.96
CA LEU A 281 19.30 -0.71 5.07
C LEU A 281 18.30 -1.51 4.24
N GLU A 282 17.18 -1.95 4.84
CA GLU A 282 16.08 -2.62 4.15
C GLU A 282 15.50 -1.71 3.05
N GLY A 283 15.21 -0.45 3.38
CA GLY A 283 14.73 0.56 2.44
C GLY A 283 15.74 0.83 1.31
N LEU A 284 17.03 0.95 1.64
CA LEU A 284 18.11 1.13 0.67
C LEU A 284 18.18 -0.03 -0.33
N CYS A 285 18.08 -1.26 0.15
CA CYS A 285 18.06 -2.46 -0.69
C CYS A 285 16.81 -2.50 -1.57
N SER A 286 15.64 -2.21 -1.01
CA SER A 286 14.39 -2.19 -1.75
C SER A 286 14.39 -1.14 -2.85
N ALA A 287 14.84 0.09 -2.56
CA ALA A 287 15.00 1.16 -3.54
C ALA A 287 16.01 0.78 -4.65
N SER A 288 17.13 0.16 -4.28
CA SER A 288 18.14 -0.26 -5.24
C SER A 288 17.64 -1.38 -6.16
N ALA A 289 16.93 -2.36 -5.59
CA ALA A 289 16.32 -3.45 -6.35
C ALA A 289 15.26 -2.93 -7.34
N LEU A 290 14.48 -1.92 -6.95
CA LEU A 290 13.49 -1.28 -7.83
C LEU A 290 14.14 -0.61 -9.04
N VAL A 291 15.28 0.06 -8.85
CA VAL A 291 16.03 0.74 -9.92
C VAL A 291 16.70 -0.27 -10.85
N LEU A 292 17.29 -1.33 -10.30
CA LEU A 292 18.01 -2.35 -11.08
C LEU A 292 17.08 -3.30 -11.83
N TYR A 293 15.93 -3.60 -11.25
CA TYR A 293 15.02 -4.64 -11.74
C TYR A 293 13.58 -4.13 -11.88
N PRO A 294 13.33 -3.05 -12.66
CA PRO A 294 11.99 -2.47 -12.81
C PRO A 294 10.99 -3.42 -13.48
N HIS A 295 11.45 -4.51 -14.09
CA HIS A 295 10.62 -5.53 -14.72
C HIS A 295 10.19 -6.64 -13.77
N LEU A 296 10.79 -6.74 -12.57
CA LEU A 296 10.43 -7.73 -11.54
C LEU A 296 9.26 -7.28 -10.67
N CYS A 297 8.61 -6.15 -11.00
CA CYS A 297 7.36 -5.74 -10.38
C CYS A 297 6.34 -6.87 -10.46
N ARG A 298 5.63 -7.17 -9.36
CA ARG A 298 4.43 -8.02 -9.39
C ARG A 298 3.45 -7.40 -10.38
N THR A 299 3.44 -7.90 -11.61
CA THR A 299 2.22 -7.93 -12.40
C THR A 299 1.37 -8.98 -11.71
N TYR A 300 0.25 -8.59 -11.12
CA TYR A 300 -0.71 -9.56 -10.59
C TYR A 300 -1.08 -10.50 -11.75
N THR A 301 -0.46 -11.68 -11.81
CA THR A 301 -0.80 -12.73 -12.77
C THR A 301 -2.15 -13.27 -12.33
N LEU A 302 -3.21 -12.64 -12.80
CA LEU A 302 -4.55 -13.16 -12.67
C LEU A 302 -4.56 -14.52 -13.33
N GLN A 303 -4.88 -15.56 -12.57
CA GLN A 303 -5.15 -16.87 -13.14
C GLN A 303 -6.29 -16.70 -14.13
N ARG A 304 -5.98 -16.76 -15.43
CA ARG A 304 -6.99 -16.91 -16.46
C ARG A 304 -7.67 -18.24 -16.16
N ASN A 305 -8.89 -18.19 -15.64
CA ASN A 305 -9.78 -19.34 -15.69
C ASN A 305 -10.05 -19.58 -17.18
N SER A 306 -9.22 -20.42 -17.81
CA SER A 306 -9.54 -21.05 -19.08
C SER A 306 -10.75 -21.93 -18.81
N SER A 307 -11.94 -21.42 -19.09
CA SER A 307 -13.13 -22.24 -19.23
C SER A 307 -12.82 -23.28 -20.29
N LEU A 308 -12.78 -24.54 -19.84
CA LEU A 308 -12.62 -25.74 -20.64
C LEU A 308 -13.53 -25.67 -21.87
N GLN A 309 -12.95 -25.57 -23.07
CA GLN A 309 -13.59 -26.08 -24.28
C GLN A 309 -13.20 -27.55 -24.38
N ASP A 310 -14.15 -28.42 -24.05
CA ASP A 310 -14.10 -29.83 -24.41
C ASP A 310 -14.04 -29.95 -25.94
N GLY A 311 -13.06 -30.69 -26.45
CA GLY A 311 -13.08 -31.10 -27.86
C GLY A 311 -11.73 -31.43 -28.50
N SER A 312 -11.37 -32.71 -28.41
CA SER A 312 -10.57 -33.51 -29.36
C SER A 312 -9.02 -33.58 -29.24
N PRO A 313 -8.40 -34.74 -29.59
CA PRO A 313 -7.06 -35.12 -29.13
C PRO A 313 -5.97 -35.05 -30.22
N SER A 314 -4.71 -35.21 -29.77
CA SER A 314 -3.46 -35.44 -30.54
C SER A 314 -2.79 -34.21 -31.16
N LYS A 315 -1.62 -33.81 -30.63
CA LYS A 315 -0.26 -34.32 -31.00
C LYS A 315 0.81 -33.45 -30.35
N SER A 316 1.94 -34.06 -30.00
CA SER A 316 3.12 -33.36 -29.50
C SER A 316 3.64 -32.35 -30.53
N ARG A 317 4.14 -31.22 -30.04
CA ARG A 317 5.32 -30.52 -30.59
C ARG A 317 5.86 -29.53 -29.57
N SER A 318 7.13 -29.76 -29.19
CA SER A 318 8.01 -28.69 -28.72
C SER A 318 7.95 -27.53 -29.72
N ASN A 319 7.80 -26.31 -29.21
CA ASN A 319 8.27 -25.12 -29.90
C ASN A 319 8.62 -24.05 -28.87
N SER A 320 9.91 -23.71 -28.84
CA SER A 320 10.44 -22.49 -28.26
C SER A 320 9.76 -21.29 -28.93
N ILE A 321 9.00 -20.51 -28.17
CA ILE A 321 8.55 -19.21 -28.62
C ILE A 321 9.54 -18.18 -28.10
N THR A 322 10.53 -17.87 -28.93
CA THR A 322 11.30 -16.62 -28.87
C THR A 322 10.37 -15.47 -29.24
N THR A 323 9.81 -14.78 -28.25
CA THR A 323 9.07 -13.53 -28.48
C THR A 323 10.03 -12.36 -28.61
N ASN A 324 10.70 -12.25 -29.76
CA ASN A 324 11.33 -11.00 -30.19
C ASN A 324 10.26 -10.11 -30.82
N SER A 325 9.52 -9.40 -29.99
CA SER A 325 8.78 -8.20 -30.39
C SER A 325 8.56 -7.33 -29.16
N LEU A 326 9.54 -6.46 -28.90
CA LEU A 326 9.45 -5.42 -27.87
C LEU A 326 8.35 -4.41 -28.27
N PRO A 327 7.44 -4.03 -27.36
CA PRO A 327 6.58 -2.88 -27.57
C PRO A 327 7.43 -1.60 -27.59
N ASN A 328 7.20 -0.73 -28.57
CA ASN A 328 7.80 0.60 -28.63
C ASN A 328 7.50 1.37 -27.33
N GLY A 329 8.55 1.73 -26.58
CA GLY A 329 8.46 2.60 -25.40
C GLY A 329 9.15 2.11 -24.13
N ILE A 330 9.87 0.99 -24.15
CA ILE A 330 10.68 0.54 -23.00
C ILE A 330 12.02 1.28 -23.02
N VAL A 331 12.17 2.27 -22.14
CA VAL A 331 13.49 2.76 -21.72
C VAL A 331 14.25 1.55 -21.19
N SER A 332 15.45 1.28 -21.72
CA SER A 332 16.21 0.11 -21.29
C SER A 332 16.49 0.20 -19.79
N SER A 333 16.40 -0.90 -19.04
CA SER A 333 16.82 -0.92 -17.63
C SER A 333 18.22 -0.33 -17.43
N ALA A 334 19.09 -0.47 -18.44
CA ALA A 334 20.43 0.11 -18.44
C ALA A 334 20.46 1.66 -18.53
N GLU A 335 19.42 2.30 -19.05
CA GLU A 335 19.29 3.76 -19.13
C GLU A 335 18.74 4.35 -17.83
N ILE A 336 17.80 3.66 -17.16
CA ILE A 336 17.27 4.05 -15.84
C ILE A 336 18.36 3.93 -14.77
N VAL A 337 19.17 2.86 -14.81
CA VAL A 337 20.28 2.68 -13.85
C VAL A 337 21.36 3.76 -14.02
N LYS A 338 21.56 4.29 -15.23
CA LYS A 338 22.57 5.34 -15.50
C LYS A 338 22.17 6.72 -14.97
N THR A 339 20.87 6.99 -14.80
CA THR A 339 20.37 8.30 -14.34
C THR A 339 20.21 8.38 -12.82
N VAL A 340 20.17 7.24 -12.12
CA VAL A 340 19.98 7.20 -10.67
C VAL A 340 21.32 7.09 -9.94
N THR A 341 21.69 8.16 -9.24
CA THR A 341 22.90 8.21 -8.40
C THR A 341 22.69 7.47 -7.07
N ASN A 342 23.78 7.02 -6.44
CA ASN A 342 23.80 6.36 -5.11
C ASN A 342 23.11 4.99 -5.03
N ASN A 343 22.86 4.35 -6.17
CA ASN A 343 22.30 3.00 -6.22
C ASN A 343 23.31 1.95 -5.72
N LEU A 344 22.85 0.95 -4.95
CA LEU A 344 23.71 -0.17 -4.57
C LEU A 344 24.00 -1.06 -5.79
N PRO A 345 25.23 -1.59 -5.93
CA PRO A 345 25.48 -2.62 -6.93
C PRO A 345 24.73 -3.91 -6.56
N PRO A 346 24.33 -4.74 -7.55
CA PRO A 346 23.63 -6.00 -7.32
C PRO A 346 24.27 -6.93 -6.27
N SER A 347 25.61 -6.93 -6.20
CA SER A 347 26.38 -7.76 -5.27
C SER A 347 26.24 -7.37 -3.80
N ASP A 348 25.86 -6.12 -3.53
CA ASP A 348 25.81 -5.59 -2.17
C ASP A 348 24.39 -5.66 -1.57
N ILE A 349 23.35 -5.71 -2.40
CA ILE A 349 21.96 -5.87 -1.94
C ILE A 349 21.80 -7.06 -0.96
N PRO A 350 22.26 -8.29 -1.26
CA PRO A 350 22.13 -9.40 -0.31
C PRO A 350 22.94 -9.20 0.98
N LYS A 351 24.07 -8.48 0.92
CA LYS A 351 24.91 -8.21 2.09
C LYS A 351 24.22 -7.23 3.04
N TYR A 352 23.63 -6.17 2.49
CA TYR A 352 22.92 -5.14 3.25
C TYR A 352 21.61 -5.67 3.82
N TYR A 353 20.85 -6.51 3.09
CA TYR A 353 19.70 -7.20 3.68
C TYR A 353 20.11 -8.14 4.83
N ARG A 354 21.23 -8.86 4.69
CA ARG A 354 21.76 -9.68 5.80
C ARG A 354 22.12 -8.80 7.00
N GLU A 355 22.77 -7.67 6.77
CA GLU A 355 23.07 -6.71 7.84
C GLU A 355 21.80 -6.18 8.50
N ALA A 356 20.76 -5.84 7.73
CA ALA A 356 19.47 -5.42 8.27
C ALA A 356 18.85 -6.47 9.21
N ILE A 357 18.85 -7.75 8.78
CA ILE A 357 18.35 -8.87 9.60
C ILE A 357 19.16 -9.01 10.89
N LEU A 358 20.49 -8.88 10.83
CA LEU A 358 21.34 -8.93 12.01
C LEU A 358 21.00 -7.80 12.99
N HIS A 359 20.70 -6.59 12.50
CA HIS A 359 20.31 -5.49 13.38
C HIS A 359 18.93 -5.69 13.98
N TYR A 360 17.97 -6.22 13.21
CA TYR A 360 16.65 -6.57 13.75
C TYR A 360 16.74 -7.63 14.86
N SER A 361 17.68 -8.58 14.78
CA SER A 361 17.86 -9.59 15.84
C SER A 361 18.45 -9.07 17.16
N LYS A 362 18.87 -7.80 17.23
CA LYS A 362 19.42 -7.19 18.45
C LYS A 362 18.33 -6.58 19.34
N VAL A 363 17.10 -6.53 18.85
CA VAL A 363 15.92 -5.90 19.47
C VAL A 363 14.86 -6.98 19.62
#